data_AF-A0A7Y1ML92-F1
#
_entry.id   AF-A0A7Y1ML92-F1
#
_cell.length_a   1.000
_cell.length_b   1.000
_cell.length_c   1.000
_cell.angle_alpha   90.00
_cell.angle_beta   90.00
_cell.angle_gamma   90.00
#
_symmetry.space_group_name_H-M   'P 1'
#
loop_
_entity.id
_entity.type
_entity.pdbx_description
1 polymer ?
#
loop_
_entity_poly.entity_id
_entity_poly.type
_entity_poly.pdbx_seq_one_letter_code
_entity_poly.pdbx_strand_id
1 'polypeptide(L)'
;MPLDFMAAENQKDINENTPVFCLSESTHGALMDASAPGKDFPKTHKFSDYYADTSILFGEILPLVTEIEKAIKLKKLNSSELKDLVKFLQSAYSKKLNVFIYCD
;
A
#
# COMPACT_ATOMS: atom_id res chain seq x y z
N MET A 1 28.87 -2.93 2.21
CA MET A 1 27.39 -2.84 2.12
C MET A 1 26.93 -1.73 3.07
N PRO A 2 26.61 -0.52 2.57
CA PRO A 2 26.14 0.58 3.41
C PRO A 2 24.67 1.01 3.12
N LEU A 3 23.98 0.35 2.19
CA LEU A 3 22.61 0.73 1.80
C LEU A 3 21.56 0.41 2.89
N ASP A 4 21.81 -0.59 3.73
CA ASP A 4 20.88 -0.97 4.81
C ASP A 4 20.86 0.03 5.97
N PHE A 5 21.91 0.86 6.14
CA PHE A 5 21.94 1.90 7.18
C PHE A 5 21.15 3.16 6.79
N MET A 6 20.99 3.44 5.49
CA MET A 6 20.22 4.59 4.99
C MET A 6 18.71 4.35 5.02
N ALA A 7 18.27 3.10 5.13
CA ALA A 7 16.85 2.75 5.32
C ALA A 7 16.36 3.05 6.75
N ALA A 8 17.27 3.13 7.73
CA ALA A 8 16.94 3.34 9.13
C ALA A 8 16.56 4.80 9.46
N GLU A 9 17.12 5.79 8.78
CA GLU A 9 16.83 7.22 9.08
C GLU A 9 15.44 7.69 8.61
N ASN A 10 14.73 6.90 7.80
CA ASN A 10 13.37 7.22 7.32
C ASN A 10 12.29 6.25 7.82
N GLN A 11 12.61 5.28 8.67
CA GLN A 11 11.62 4.57 9.47
C GLN A 11 11.13 5.52 10.57
N LYS A 12 10.26 6.48 10.24
CA LYS A 12 9.48 7.14 11.30
C LYS A 12 8.69 6.05 12.02
N ASP A 13 8.93 5.90 13.32
CA ASP A 13 8.30 4.89 14.17
C ASP A 13 6.80 4.79 13.88
N ILE A 14 6.32 3.56 13.67
CA ILE A 14 4.90 3.28 13.62
C ILE A 14 4.39 3.43 15.05
N ASN A 15 3.68 4.52 15.31
CA ASN A 15 3.09 4.85 16.61
C ASN A 15 1.61 5.23 16.44
N GLU A 16 0.97 5.66 17.53
CA GLU A 16 -0.46 6.02 17.58
C GLU A 16 -0.86 7.14 16.59
N ASN A 17 0.10 7.91 16.08
CA ASN A 17 -0.13 8.97 15.09
C ASN A 17 0.09 8.51 13.64
N THR A 18 0.38 7.22 13.42
CA THR A 18 0.58 6.67 12.07
C THR A 18 -0.72 6.77 11.29
N PRO A 19 -0.71 7.36 10.08
CA PRO A 19 -1.90 7.37 9.24
C PRO A 19 -2.36 5.95 8.96
N VAL A 20 -3.65 5.71 9.18
CA VAL A 20 -4.28 4.41 8.98
C VAL A 20 -5.29 4.50 7.84
N PHE A 21 -5.33 3.46 7.01
CA PHE A 21 -6.36 3.28 6.00
C PHE A 21 -7.03 1.92 6.17
N CYS A 22 -8.35 1.90 6.15
CA CYS A 22 -9.15 0.69 6.17
C CYS A 22 -9.59 0.35 4.74
N LEU A 23 -9.41 -0.90 4.33
CA LEU A 23 -9.83 -1.40 3.01
C LEU A 23 -10.97 -2.42 3.17
N SER A 24 -12.07 -2.23 2.45
CA SER A 24 -13.17 -3.20 2.47
C SER A 24 -12.78 -4.55 1.84
N GLU A 25 -13.38 -5.64 2.33
CA GLU A 25 -13.22 -7.00 1.78
C GLU A 25 -13.40 -7.06 0.27
N SER A 26 -14.46 -6.42 -0.23
CA SER A 26 -14.79 -6.42 -1.65
C SER A 26 -13.71 -5.73 -2.50
N THR A 27 -13.15 -4.63 -2.00
CA THR A 27 -12.10 -3.89 -2.71
C THR A 27 -10.75 -4.59 -2.59
N HIS A 28 -10.44 -5.18 -1.44
CA HIS A 28 -9.25 -6.01 -1.25
C HIS A 28 -9.25 -7.19 -2.23
N GLY A 29 -10.32 -7.97 -2.27
CA GLY A 29 -10.46 -9.10 -3.19
C GLY A 29 -10.31 -8.68 -4.64
N ALA A 30 -11.00 -7.60 -5.06
CA ALA A 30 -10.88 -7.06 -6.41
C ALA A 30 -9.46 -6.59 -6.76
N LEU A 31 -8.73 -6.02 -5.79
CA LEU A 31 -7.34 -5.60 -5.99
C LEU A 31 -6.41 -6.80 -6.12
N MET A 32 -6.58 -7.83 -5.29
CA MET A 32 -5.77 -9.05 -5.35
C MET A 32 -6.00 -9.82 -6.66
N ASP A 33 -7.25 -9.93 -7.10
CA ASP A 33 -7.63 -10.53 -8.38
C ASP A 33 -7.03 -9.76 -9.58
N ALA A 34 -6.95 -8.44 -9.47
CA ALA A 34 -6.31 -7.60 -10.49
C ALA A 34 -4.78 -7.62 -10.46
N SER A 35 -4.21 -8.05 -9.33
CA SER A 35 -2.77 -8.09 -9.07
C SER A 35 -2.19 -9.50 -9.21
N ALA A 36 -2.84 -10.37 -9.98
CA ALA A 36 -2.34 -11.69 -10.32
C ALA A 36 -1.57 -11.67 -11.66
N PRO A 37 -0.38 -12.31 -11.75
CA PRO A 37 0.31 -13.07 -10.69
C PRO A 37 1.10 -12.17 -9.73
N GLY A 38 1.19 -12.55 -8.45
CA GLY A 38 1.79 -11.70 -7.40
C GLY A 38 3.26 -11.31 -7.61
N LYS A 39 4.01 -12.06 -8.44
CA LYS A 39 5.37 -11.68 -8.87
C LYS A 39 5.44 -10.33 -9.60
N ASP A 40 4.35 -9.93 -10.26
CA ASP A 40 4.27 -8.68 -11.04
C ASP A 40 3.75 -7.50 -10.20
N PHE A 41 3.34 -7.79 -8.96
CA PHE A 41 2.76 -6.86 -7.98
C PHE A 41 3.25 -7.16 -6.55
N PRO A 42 4.59 -7.23 -6.32
CA PRO A 42 5.15 -7.65 -5.04
C PRO A 42 4.82 -6.70 -3.88
N LYS A 43 4.53 -5.41 -4.14
CA LYS A 43 4.16 -4.44 -3.10
C LYS A 43 2.67 -4.49 -2.79
N THR A 44 1.81 -4.72 -3.78
CA THR A 44 0.39 -4.98 -3.51
C THR A 44 0.21 -6.27 -2.71
N HIS A 45 0.98 -7.32 -3.03
CA HIS A 45 0.91 -8.59 -2.31
C HIS A 45 1.52 -8.57 -0.91
N LYS A 46 2.09 -7.44 -0.46
CA LYS A 46 2.55 -7.31 0.93
C LYS A 46 1.39 -7.33 1.93
N PHE A 47 0.20 -6.89 1.52
CA PHE A 47 -1.04 -6.93 2.29
C PHE A 47 -2.06 -7.88 1.63
N SER A 48 -1.58 -8.97 1.01
CA SER A 48 -2.47 -9.98 0.43
C SER A 48 -3.25 -10.77 1.48
N ASP A 49 -2.71 -10.88 2.70
CA ASP A 49 -3.43 -11.46 3.81
C ASP A 49 -4.44 -10.45 4.35
N TYR A 50 -5.71 -10.75 4.15
CA TYR A 50 -6.83 -9.90 4.53
C TYR A 50 -6.89 -9.64 6.04
N TYR A 51 -6.55 -10.65 6.84
CA TYR A 51 -6.65 -10.61 8.29
C TYR A 51 -5.37 -10.07 8.95
N ALA A 52 -4.35 -9.76 8.15
CA ALA A 52 -3.09 -9.22 8.64
C ALA A 52 -2.99 -7.72 8.40
N ASP A 53 -2.94 -7.02 9.52
CA ASP A 53 -2.42 -5.68 9.64
C ASP A 53 -1.08 -5.52 8.92
N THR A 54 -1.01 -4.58 7.98
CA THR A 54 0.19 -4.40 7.15
C THR A 54 0.75 -2.99 7.28
N SER A 55 2.03 -2.95 7.62
CA SER A 55 2.82 -1.71 7.63
C SER A 55 3.49 -1.49 6.27
N ILE A 56 3.24 -0.33 5.67
CA ILE A 56 3.89 0.11 4.42
C ILE A 56 4.89 1.21 4.75
N LEU A 57 6.16 0.93 4.45
CA LEU A 57 7.24 1.89 4.69
C LEU A 57 7.22 3.00 3.63
N PHE A 58 7.71 4.18 3.98
CA PHE A 58 7.79 5.35 3.10
C PHE A 58 8.42 5.03 1.73
N GLY A 59 9.53 4.28 1.73
CA GLY A 59 10.22 3.87 0.50
C GLY A 59 9.43 2.90 -0.39
N GLU A 60 8.36 2.32 0.13
CA GLU A 60 7.49 1.37 -0.58
C GLU A 60 6.21 2.02 -1.12
N ILE A 61 5.90 3.24 -0.70
CA ILE A 61 4.65 3.91 -1.05
C ILE A 61 4.55 4.17 -2.56
N LEU A 62 5.57 4.76 -3.19
CA LEU A 62 5.51 5.04 -4.64
C LEU A 62 5.46 3.78 -5.51
N PRO A 63 6.29 2.74 -5.25
CA PRO A 63 6.13 1.44 -5.89
C PRO A 63 4.71 0.87 -5.73
N LEU A 64 4.15 0.93 -4.51
CA LEU A 64 2.80 0.44 -4.24
C LEU A 64 1.73 1.20 -5.03
N VAL A 65 1.79 2.54 -5.06
CA VAL A 65 0.87 3.37 -5.84
C VAL A 65 0.91 2.98 -7.32
N THR A 66 2.11 2.78 -7.86
CA THR A 66 2.31 2.37 -9.26
C THR A 66 1.67 1.01 -9.54
N GLU A 67 1.85 0.05 -8.65
CA GLU A 67 1.26 -1.28 -8.76
C GLU A 67 -0.28 -1.26 -8.68
N ILE A 68 -0.85 -0.48 -7.75
CA ILE A 68 -2.31 -0.31 -7.61
C ILE A 68 -2.88 0.35 -8.88
N GLU A 69 -2.27 1.44 -9.38
CA GLU A 69 -2.73 2.11 -10.59
C GLU A 69 -2.66 1.18 -11.82
N LYS A 70 -1.62 0.35 -11.90
CA LYS A 70 -1.48 -0.67 -12.95
C LYS A 70 -2.61 -1.70 -12.86
N ALA A 71 -2.90 -2.22 -11.67
CA ALA A 71 -4.00 -3.17 -11.44
C ALA A 71 -5.37 -2.57 -11.82
N ILE A 72 -5.63 -1.33 -11.40
CA ILE A 72 -6.84 -0.57 -11.75
C ILE A 72 -7.00 -0.47 -13.27
N LYS A 73 -5.93 -0.12 -13.99
CA LYS A 73 -5.96 0.03 -15.45
C LYS A 73 -6.18 -1.31 -16.17
N LEU A 74 -5.50 -2.37 -15.72
CA LEU A 74 -5.56 -3.69 -16.36
C LEU A 74 -6.95 -4.32 -16.29
N LYS A 75 -7.61 -4.26 -15.13
CA LYS A 75 -8.95 -4.83 -14.92
C LYS A 75 -10.08 -3.82 -15.04
N LYS A 76 -9.78 -2.56 -15.37
CA LYS A 76 -10.74 -1.44 -15.42
C LYS A 76 -11.55 -1.32 -14.13
N LEU A 77 -10.89 -1.48 -12.98
CA LEU A 77 -11.55 -1.37 -11.69
C LEU A 77 -12.05 0.06 -11.50
N ASN A 78 -13.35 0.21 -11.21
CA ASN A 78 -13.93 1.52 -10.89
C ASN A 78 -14.36 1.55 -9.41
N SER A 79 -13.40 1.34 -8.51
CA SER A 79 -13.59 1.50 -7.07
C SER A 79 -13.19 2.92 -6.65
N SER A 80 -14.10 3.65 -6.00
CA SER A 80 -13.79 4.92 -5.36
C SER A 80 -12.78 4.74 -4.22
N GLU A 81 -12.91 3.63 -3.49
CA GLU A 81 -12.04 3.29 -2.37
C GLU A 81 -10.59 3.06 -2.80
N LEU A 82 -10.34 2.41 -3.96
CA LEU A 82 -8.98 2.31 -4.51
C LEU A 82 -8.39 3.66 -4.92
N LYS A 83 -9.23 4.58 -5.43
CA LYS A 83 -8.78 5.95 -5.75
C LYS A 83 -8.43 6.71 -4.47
N ASP A 84 -9.19 6.50 -3.41
CA ASP A 84 -8.95 7.13 -2.13
C ASP A 84 -7.73 6.53 -1.42
N LEU A 85 -7.48 5.23 -1.55
CA LEU A 85 -6.24 4.58 -1.13
C LEU A 85 -5.02 5.20 -1.83
N VAL A 86 -5.08 5.39 -3.15
CA VAL A 86 -4.00 6.03 -3.90
C VAL A 86 -3.75 7.47 -3.42
N LYS A 87 -4.80 8.27 -3.21
CA LYS A 87 -4.66 9.63 -2.67
C LYS A 87 -4.07 9.63 -1.26
N PHE A 88 -4.52 8.70 -0.40
CA PHE A 88 -4.00 8.54 0.95
C PHE A 88 -2.50 8.26 0.94
N LEU A 89 -2.08 7.28 0.12
CA LEU A 89 -0.67 6.93 -0.07
C LEU A 89 0.16 8.12 -0.58
N GLN A 90 -0.33 8.85 -1.59
CA GLN A 90 0.35 10.04 -2.11
C GLN A 90 0.49 11.17 -1.06
N SER A 91 -0.55 11.35 -0.22
CA SER A 91 -0.52 12.31 0.88
C SER A 91 0.50 11.90 1.95
N ALA A 92 0.53 10.62 2.34
CA ALA A 92 1.51 10.08 3.28
C ALA A 92 2.95 10.19 2.75
N TYR A 93 3.16 9.90 1.47
CA TYR A 93 4.45 10.07 0.82
C TYR A 93 4.92 11.53 0.86
N SER A 94 4.05 12.49 0.54
CA SER A 94 4.36 13.92 0.58
C SER A 94 4.78 14.39 1.99
N LYS A 95 4.23 13.76 3.03
CA LYS A 95 4.56 14.01 4.44
C LYS A 95 5.74 13.18 4.96
N LYS A 96 6.33 12.32 4.11
CA LYS A 96 7.38 11.36 4.47
C LYS A 96 6.99 10.53 5.68
N LEU A 97 5.81 9.89 5.62
CA LEU A 97 5.27 9.05 6.68
C LEU A 97 5.22 7.59 6.23
N ASN A 98 5.38 6.68 7.20
CA ASN A 98 4.94 5.29 7.05
C ASN A 98 3.42 5.23 7.23
N VAL A 99 2.78 4.19 6.72
CA VAL A 99 1.32 4.01 6.86
C VAL A 99 0.97 2.60 7.30
N PHE A 100 -0.21 2.49 7.91
CA PHE A 100 -0.80 1.23 8.28
C PHE A 100 -2.05 0.97 7.45
N ILE A 101 -2.18 -0.24 6.92
CA ILE A 101 -3.34 -0.67 6.16
C ILE A 101 -3.88 -1.93 6.84
N TYR A 102 -5.17 -1.91 7.15
CA TYR A 102 -5.90 -3.08 7.64
C TYR A 102 -7.19 -3.24 6.83
N CYS A 103 -7.84 -4.38 6.95
CA CYS A 103 -9.12 -4.63 6.32
C CYS A 103 -10.23 -4.87 7.35
N ASP A 104 -11.45 -4.42 7.06
CA ASP A 104 -12.62 -4.47 7.98
C ASP A 104 -13.28 -5.86 8.05
#